data_AF-A0A958AAD1-F1
#
_entry.id   AF-A0A958AAD1-F1
#
_cell.length_a   1.000
_cell.length_b   1.000
_cell.length_c   1.000
_cell.angle_alpha   90.00
_cell.angle_beta   90.00
_cell.angle_gamma   90.00
#
_symmetry.space_group_name_H-M   'P 1'
#
loop_
_entity.id
_entity.type
_entity.pdbx_description
1 polymer ?
#
loop_
_entity_poly.entity_id
_entity_poly.type
_entity_poly.pdbx_seq_one_letter_code
_entity_poly.pdbx_strand_id
1 'polypeptide(L)'
;MVGALTLYRTTIGRKIIMAVTGLVGIGFVLGHMYGNLKIFIGPEYFQEYAEGLRALGAPVFGHTHVLWIMRLVLLACVILHVWAAYTLYQDSNHARSTNYAQHKTLQATFASLYIRVGGTIILIFLIFHLAQFTWGTPGISPDFVYGEVYNNVVLGFQSYFYLPAIFYLIVMVILGFHIYHGA
;
A
#
# COMPACT_ATOMS: atom_id res chain seq x y z
N MET A 1 27.77 11.64 18.21
CA MET A 1 26.44 11.66 17.53
C MET A 1 26.49 11.29 16.04
N VAL A 2 27.52 10.58 15.54
CA VAL A 2 27.61 10.21 14.11
C VAL A 2 26.83 8.92 13.80
N GLY A 3 26.75 7.97 14.74
CA GLY A 3 26.15 6.64 14.51
C GLY A 3 24.67 6.64 14.12
N ALA A 4 23.86 7.55 14.69
CA ALA A 4 22.44 7.66 14.35
C ALA A 4 22.23 8.21 12.92
N LEU A 5 23.07 9.15 12.49
CA LEU A 5 23.05 9.74 11.14
C LEU A 5 23.63 8.81 10.07
N THR A 6 24.27 7.70 10.44
CA THR A 6 24.78 6.70 9.49
C THR A 6 23.94 5.43 9.45
N LEU A 7 22.96 5.27 10.34
CA LEU A 7 22.19 4.03 10.47
C LEU A 7 21.49 3.65 9.15
N TYR A 8 20.91 4.63 8.45
CA TYR A 8 20.24 4.42 7.15
C TYR A 8 21.21 3.98 6.03
N ARG A 9 22.53 4.16 6.19
CA ARG A 9 23.53 3.70 5.21
C ARG A 9 23.88 2.22 5.40
N THR A 10 23.66 1.70 6.62
CA THR A 10 23.92 0.30 6.92
C THR A 10 22.80 -0.61 6.39
N THR A 11 23.13 -1.87 6.12
CA THR A 11 22.13 -2.89 5.76
C THR A 11 21.15 -3.14 6.91
N ILE A 12 21.62 -3.08 8.16
CA ILE A 12 20.80 -3.24 9.37
C ILE A 12 19.76 -2.12 9.46
N GLY A 13 20.18 -0.85 9.37
CA GLY A 13 19.26 0.28 9.47
C GLY A 13 18.22 0.29 8.36
N ARG A 14 18.57 -0.11 7.13
CA ARG A 14 17.59 -0.26 6.03
C ARG A 14 16.58 -1.37 6.28
N LYS A 15 16.99 -2.49 6.87
CA LYS A 15 16.05 -3.55 7.29
C LYS A 15 15.10 -3.05 8.38
N ILE A 16 15.61 -2.27 9.35
CA ILE A 16 14.77 -1.64 10.39
C ILE A 16 13.76 -0.69 9.75
N ILE A 17 14.20 0.19 8.83
CA ILE A 17 13.30 1.10 8.11
C ILE A 17 12.21 0.32 7.38
N MET A 18 12.58 -0.72 6.63
CA MET A 18 11.63 -1.59 5.92
C MET A 18 10.61 -2.23 6.86
N ALA A 19 11.05 -2.76 8.00
CA ALA A 19 10.18 -3.42 8.97
C ALA A 19 9.20 -2.43 9.62
N VAL A 20 9.68 -1.26 10.05
CA VAL A 20 8.84 -0.23 10.68
C VAL A 20 7.80 0.31 9.70
N THR A 21 8.21 0.63 8.46
CA THR A 21 7.26 1.12 7.44
C THR A 21 6.28 0.04 7.01
N GLY A 22 6.72 -1.23 6.95
CA GLY A 22 5.86 -2.38 6.71
C GLY A 22 4.80 -2.55 7.80
N LEU A 23 5.19 -2.41 9.08
CA LEU A 23 4.27 -2.49 10.21
C LEU A 23 3.21 -1.38 10.18
N VAL A 24 3.61 -0.14 9.87
CA VAL A 24 2.67 0.97 9.65
C VAL A 24 1.72 0.65 8.48
N GLY A 25 2.25 0.09 7.40
CA GLY A 25 1.46 -0.36 6.25
C GLY A 25 0.41 -1.42 6.61
N ILE A 26 0.78 -2.42 7.41
CA ILE A 26 -0.16 -3.45 7.90
C ILE A 26 -1.27 -2.81 8.73
N GLY A 27 -0.91 -1.94 9.68
CA GLY A 27 -1.89 -1.22 10.49
C GLY A 27 -2.87 -0.40 9.64
N PHE A 28 -2.35 0.27 8.61
CA PHE A 28 -3.17 0.98 7.64
C PHE A 28 -4.10 0.05 6.86
N VAL A 29 -3.60 -1.06 6.31
CA VAL A 29 -4.42 -2.02 5.55
C VAL A 29 -5.56 -2.56 6.41
N LEU A 30 -5.32 -2.87 7.69
CA LEU A 30 -6.36 -3.32 8.61
C LEU A 30 -7.44 -2.24 8.84
N GLY A 31 -7.04 -1.01 9.16
CA GLY A 31 -7.99 0.11 9.36
C GLY A 31 -8.72 0.50 8.07
N HIS A 32 -8.02 0.43 6.93
CA HIS A 32 -8.58 0.67 5.61
C HIS A 32 -9.62 -0.40 5.27
N MET A 33 -9.32 -1.68 5.51
CA MET A 33 -10.27 -2.77 5.33
C MET A 33 -11.49 -2.61 6.23
N TYR A 34 -11.30 -2.27 7.50
CA TYR A 34 -12.42 -1.99 8.42
C TYR A 34 -13.36 -0.91 7.86
N GLY A 35 -12.81 0.19 7.35
CA GLY A 35 -13.58 1.23 6.68
C GLY A 35 -14.31 0.71 5.45
N ASN A 36 -13.62 -0.06 4.61
CA ASN A 36 -14.18 -0.63 3.39
C ASN A 36 -15.34 -1.60 3.65
N LEU A 37 -15.24 -2.42 4.72
CA LEU A 37 -16.29 -3.38 5.09
C LEU A 37 -17.63 -2.70 5.43
N LYS A 38 -17.63 -1.41 5.77
CA LYS A 38 -18.87 -0.66 5.99
C LYS A 38 -19.74 -0.56 4.73
N ILE A 39 -19.19 -0.83 3.55
CA ILE A 39 -19.97 -0.89 2.31
C ILE A 39 -21.10 -1.92 2.39
N PHE A 40 -20.91 -3.01 3.16
CA PHE A 40 -21.88 -4.11 3.29
C PHE A 40 -23.03 -3.81 4.25
N ILE A 41 -22.92 -2.77 5.09
CA ILE A 41 -23.98 -2.40 6.05
C ILE A 41 -24.81 -1.20 5.58
N GLY A 42 -24.39 -0.50 4.53
CA GLY A 42 -25.20 0.49 3.82
C GLY A 42 -24.44 1.75 3.41
N PRO A 43 -24.99 2.51 2.42
CA PRO A 43 -24.35 3.72 1.92
C PRO A 43 -24.10 4.79 2.99
N GLU A 44 -25.05 4.96 3.92
CA GLU A 44 -25.00 5.94 5.00
C GLU A 44 -23.77 5.70 5.89
N TYR A 45 -23.57 4.48 6.40
CA TYR A 45 -22.44 4.12 7.25
C TYR A 45 -21.08 4.31 6.56
N PHE A 46 -21.02 4.06 5.25
CA PHE A 46 -19.80 4.23 4.47
C PHE A 46 -19.46 5.72 4.30
N GLN A 47 -20.47 6.53 3.97
CA GLN A 47 -20.33 7.99 3.83
C GLN A 47 -20.00 8.66 5.16
N GLU A 48 -20.69 8.28 6.24
CA GLU A 48 -20.42 8.78 7.60
C GLU A 48 -19.01 8.46 8.06
N TYR A 49 -18.51 7.24 7.77
CA TYR A 49 -17.13 6.91 8.10
C TYR A 49 -16.13 7.76 7.32
N ALA A 50 -16.36 7.96 6.02
CA ALA A 50 -15.51 8.81 5.21
C ALA A 50 -15.52 10.26 5.71
N GLU A 51 -16.68 10.78 6.11
CA GLU A 51 -16.82 12.12 6.65
C GLU A 51 -16.20 12.25 8.04
N GLY A 52 -16.37 11.25 8.90
CA GLY A 52 -15.72 11.17 10.21
C GLY A 52 -14.19 11.20 10.11
N LEU A 53 -13.61 10.56 9.09
CA LEU A 53 -12.17 10.67 8.81
C LEU A 53 -11.75 12.08 8.41
N ARG A 54 -12.59 12.83 7.66
CA ARG A 54 -12.30 14.23 7.33
C ARG A 54 -12.45 15.13 8.54
N ALA A 55 -13.44 14.90 9.39
CA ALA A 55 -13.66 15.68 10.61
C ALA A 55 -12.81 15.23 11.81
N LEU A 56 -11.93 14.24 11.63
CA LEU A 56 -11.14 13.66 12.72
C LEU A 56 -10.26 14.71 13.40
N GLY A 57 -10.32 14.77 14.74
CA GLY A 57 -9.55 15.72 15.54
C GLY A 57 -10.21 17.08 15.76
N ALA A 58 -11.43 17.30 15.25
CA ALA A 58 -12.21 18.49 15.56
C ALA A 58 -12.53 18.59 17.07
N PRO A 59 -12.59 19.81 17.66
CA PRO A 59 -12.34 21.12 17.02
C PRO A 59 -10.85 21.53 16.99
N VAL A 60 -9.94 20.74 17.57
CA VAL A 60 -8.50 21.07 17.66
C VAL A 60 -7.86 21.16 16.27
N PHE A 61 -8.22 20.26 15.38
CA PHE A 61 -7.81 20.25 13.98
C PHE A 61 -8.96 20.63 13.06
N GLY A 62 -8.64 21.30 11.96
CA GLY A 62 -9.59 21.63 10.91
C GLY A 62 -10.01 20.42 10.08
N HIS A 63 -11.09 20.58 9.33
CA HIS A 63 -11.61 19.57 8.42
C HIS A 63 -10.50 19.14 7.43
N THR A 64 -10.32 17.83 7.26
CA THR A 64 -9.27 17.11 6.52
C THR A 64 -7.83 17.20 7.02
N HIS A 65 -7.52 18.00 8.05
CA HIS A 65 -6.12 18.20 8.46
C HIS A 65 -5.46 16.91 8.92
N VAL A 66 -6.10 16.17 9.84
CA VAL A 66 -5.56 14.89 10.34
C VAL A 66 -5.49 13.86 9.21
N LEU A 67 -6.49 13.83 8.33
CA LEU A 67 -6.49 12.94 7.16
C LEU A 67 -5.28 13.22 6.24
N TRP A 68 -4.92 14.48 6.01
CA TRP A 68 -3.74 14.83 5.22
C TRP A 68 -2.44 14.43 5.91
N ILE A 69 -2.33 14.60 7.23
CA ILE A 69 -1.16 14.12 8.00
C ILE A 69 -1.01 12.61 7.81
N MET A 70 -2.11 11.84 7.96
CA MET A 70 -2.10 10.40 7.74
C MET A 70 -1.65 10.05 6.32
N ARG A 71 -2.16 10.75 5.30
CA ARG A 71 -1.74 10.54 3.90
C ARG A 71 -0.26 10.78 3.69
N LEU A 72 0.30 11.86 4.25
CA LEU A 72 1.72 12.19 4.13
C LEU A 72 2.61 11.15 4.83
N VAL A 73 2.20 10.70 6.01
CA VAL A 73 2.90 9.63 6.75
C VAL A 73 2.88 8.34 5.93
N LEU A 74 1.74 7.94 5.40
CA LEU A 74 1.62 6.72 4.59
C LEU A 74 2.46 6.80 3.31
N LEU A 75 2.42 7.94 2.62
CA LEU A 75 3.23 8.17 1.44
C LEU A 75 4.73 8.06 1.75
N ALA A 76 5.18 8.68 2.85
CA ALA A 76 6.55 8.57 3.31
C ALA A 76 6.92 7.11 3.65
N CYS A 77 6.04 6.37 4.34
CA CYS A 77 6.25 4.96 4.65
C CYS A 77 6.39 4.11 3.39
N VAL A 78 5.52 4.27 2.40
CA VAL A 78 5.59 3.52 1.13
C VAL A 78 6.89 3.84 0.39
N ILE A 79 7.28 5.12 0.26
CA ILE A 79 8.51 5.52 -0.40
C ILE A 79 9.73 4.91 0.30
N LEU A 80 9.80 5.03 1.63
CA LEU A 80 10.91 4.49 2.42
C LEU A 80 10.95 2.95 2.38
N HIS A 81 9.79 2.29 2.35
CA HIS A 81 9.69 0.84 2.22
C HIS A 81 10.27 0.36 0.88
N VAL A 82 9.83 0.97 -0.22
CA VAL A 82 10.32 0.64 -1.57
C VAL A 82 11.80 0.97 -1.72
N TRP A 83 12.25 2.12 -1.22
CA TRP A 83 13.66 2.50 -1.24
C TRP A 83 14.54 1.50 -0.47
N ALA A 84 14.13 1.10 0.74
CA ALA A 84 14.86 0.11 1.52
C ALA A 84 14.90 -1.26 0.82
N ALA A 85 13.78 -1.70 0.23
CA ALA A 85 13.71 -2.93 -0.57
C ALA A 85 14.66 -2.91 -1.76
N TYR A 86 14.61 -1.83 -2.53
CA TYR A 86 15.41 -1.69 -3.73
C TYR A 86 16.92 -1.63 -3.43
N THR A 87 17.32 -0.85 -2.42
CA THR A 87 18.75 -0.73 -2.07
C THR A 87 19.32 -2.01 -1.45
N LEU A 88 18.57 -2.72 -0.62
CA LEU A 88 18.99 -4.03 -0.10
C LEU A 88 19.11 -5.07 -1.23
N TYR A 89 18.23 -5.00 -2.23
CA TYR A 89 18.34 -5.83 -3.42
C TYR A 89 19.61 -5.53 -4.22
N GLN A 90 19.91 -4.26 -4.47
CA GLN A 90 21.14 -3.87 -5.17
C GLN A 90 22.39 -4.36 -4.44
N ASP A 91 22.47 -4.18 -3.12
CA ASP A 91 23.62 -4.65 -2.32
C ASP A 91 23.78 -6.16 -2.41
N SER A 92 22.68 -6.91 -2.33
CA SER A 92 22.71 -8.37 -2.47
C SER A 92 23.13 -8.81 -3.87
N ASN A 93 22.83 -8.03 -4.91
CA ASN A 93 23.19 -8.34 -6.28
C ASN A 93 24.66 -7.98 -6.57
N HIS A 94 25.15 -6.86 -6.06
CA HIS A 94 26.56 -6.46 -6.19
C HIS A 94 27.52 -7.33 -5.36
N ALA A 95 27.05 -7.91 -4.26
CA ALA A 95 27.82 -8.89 -3.49
C ALA A 95 27.98 -10.25 -4.20
N ARG A 96 27.33 -10.49 -5.35
CA ARG A 96 27.51 -11.71 -6.16
C ARG A 96 28.74 -11.59 -7.06
N SER A 97 29.77 -12.39 -6.83
CA SER A 97 30.92 -12.52 -7.73
C SER A 97 30.73 -13.56 -8.86
N THR A 98 29.79 -14.50 -8.71
CA THR A 98 29.45 -15.51 -9.73
C THR A 98 27.94 -15.81 -9.73
N ASN A 99 27.40 -16.22 -10.88
CA ASN A 99 26.04 -16.80 -10.95
C ASN A 99 26.02 -18.13 -10.18
N TYR A 100 24.91 -18.42 -9.48
CA TYR A 100 24.78 -19.65 -8.68
C TYR A 100 25.07 -20.89 -9.54
N ALA A 101 26.14 -21.62 -9.23
CA ALA A 101 26.49 -22.89 -9.89
C ALA A 101 25.46 -24.01 -9.60
N GLN A 102 24.65 -23.85 -8.55
CA GLN A 102 23.58 -24.76 -8.14
C GLN A 102 22.44 -23.93 -7.52
N HIS A 103 21.26 -23.95 -8.15
CA HIS A 103 20.02 -23.52 -7.50
C HIS A 103 19.55 -24.62 -6.53
N LYS A 104 20.23 -24.81 -5.39
CA LYS A 104 19.67 -25.62 -4.30
C LYS A 104 18.67 -24.75 -3.53
N THR A 105 17.41 -24.78 -3.97
CA THR A 105 16.25 -24.26 -3.24
C THR A 105 15.99 -25.11 -2.00
N LEU A 106 16.85 -25.00 -0.98
CA LEU A 106 16.71 -25.81 0.24
C LEU A 106 15.61 -25.28 1.17
N GLN A 107 15.25 -23.98 1.13
CA GLN A 107 14.16 -23.38 1.93
C GLN A 107 13.57 -22.08 1.33
N ALA A 108 13.45 -21.95 0.01
CA ALA A 108 12.76 -20.79 -0.57
C ALA A 108 11.25 -21.10 -0.65
N THR A 109 10.41 -20.36 0.08
CA THR A 109 8.95 -20.43 -0.14
C THR A 109 8.61 -19.80 -1.49
N PHE A 110 7.52 -20.23 -2.13
CA PHE A 110 7.00 -19.58 -3.35
C PHE A 110 6.83 -18.06 -3.15
N ALA A 111 6.41 -17.64 -1.95
CA ALA A 111 6.31 -16.23 -1.58
C ALA A 111 7.68 -15.51 -1.69
N SER A 112 8.76 -16.11 -1.19
CA SER A 112 10.12 -15.54 -1.28
C SER A 112 10.65 -15.44 -2.71
N LEU A 113 10.21 -16.32 -3.62
CA LEU A 113 10.63 -16.28 -5.03
C LEU A 113 10.00 -15.12 -5.80
N TYR A 114 8.72 -14.81 -5.52
CA TYR A 114 7.94 -13.82 -6.26
C TYR A 114 7.71 -12.50 -5.50
N ILE A 115 8.22 -12.35 -4.28
CA ILE A 115 7.97 -11.16 -3.44
C ILE A 115 8.29 -9.84 -4.14
N ARG A 116 9.34 -9.81 -4.97
CA ARG A 116 9.76 -8.62 -5.74
C ARG A 116 8.77 -8.27 -6.83
N VAL A 117 8.32 -9.27 -7.60
CA VAL A 117 7.34 -9.08 -8.67
C VAL A 117 6.00 -8.67 -8.06
N GLY A 118 5.57 -9.35 -7.00
CA GLY A 118 4.37 -8.99 -6.24
C GLY A 118 4.41 -7.57 -5.69
N GLY A 119 5.54 -7.16 -5.08
CA GLY A 119 5.74 -5.79 -4.59
C GLY A 119 5.63 -4.73 -5.68
N THR A 120 6.21 -4.97 -6.86
CA THR A 120 6.06 -4.06 -8.01
C THR A 120 4.62 -3.99 -8.51
N ILE A 121 3.91 -5.12 -8.57
CA ILE A 121 2.48 -5.14 -8.95
C ILE A 121 1.64 -4.35 -7.94
N ILE A 122 1.91 -4.49 -6.64
CA ILE A 122 1.24 -3.72 -5.58
C ILE A 122 1.51 -2.22 -5.77
N LEU A 123 2.74 -1.82 -6.10
CA LEU A 123 3.05 -0.40 -6.32
C LEU A 123 2.27 0.18 -7.51
N ILE A 124 2.16 -0.55 -8.62
CA ILE A 124 1.35 -0.17 -9.77
C ILE A 124 -0.13 -0.08 -9.38
N PHE A 125 -0.61 -1.06 -8.61
CA PHE A 125 -1.96 -1.06 -8.08
C PHE A 125 -2.24 0.15 -7.19
N LEU A 126 -1.31 0.57 -6.33
CA LEU A 126 -1.49 1.75 -5.48
C LEU A 126 -1.71 3.02 -6.33
N ILE A 127 -0.96 3.17 -7.43
CA ILE A 127 -1.16 4.30 -8.35
C ILE A 127 -2.54 4.22 -9.00
N PHE A 128 -2.93 3.05 -9.51
CA PHE A 128 -4.26 2.84 -10.08
C PHE A 128 -5.37 3.11 -9.06
N HIS A 129 -5.21 2.62 -7.84
CA HIS A 129 -6.16 2.78 -6.75
C HIS A 129 -6.36 4.25 -6.36
N LEU A 130 -5.27 5.02 -6.26
CA LEU A 130 -5.36 6.46 -6.02
C LEU A 130 -5.97 7.20 -7.21
N ALA A 131 -5.62 6.83 -8.44
CA ALA A 131 -6.23 7.40 -9.63
C ALA A 131 -7.74 7.17 -9.68
N GLN A 132 -8.19 5.97 -9.30
CA GLN A 132 -9.58 5.58 -9.30
C GLN A 132 -10.39 6.28 -8.18
N PHE A 133 -9.92 6.21 -6.93
CA PHE A 133 -10.74 6.58 -5.78
C PHE A 133 -10.31 7.87 -5.05
N THR A 134 -9.14 8.43 -5.36
CA THR A 134 -8.66 9.68 -4.76
C THR A 134 -8.64 10.83 -5.74
N TRP A 135 -8.12 10.62 -6.95
CA TRP A 135 -7.97 11.66 -7.96
C TRP A 135 -9.16 11.75 -8.92
N GLY A 136 -9.93 10.66 -9.08
CA GLY A 136 -11.02 10.62 -10.05
C GLY A 136 -10.52 10.80 -11.47
N THR A 137 -9.40 10.15 -11.82
CA THR A 137 -8.71 10.38 -13.09
C THR A 137 -9.63 10.04 -14.29
N PRO A 138 -9.84 10.98 -15.23
CA PRO A 138 -10.64 10.73 -16.43
C PRO A 138 -10.15 9.49 -17.19
N GLY A 139 -11.08 8.64 -17.61
CA GLY A 139 -10.78 7.36 -18.30
C GLY A 139 -10.48 6.18 -17.40
N ILE A 140 -10.22 6.39 -16.10
CA ILE A 140 -10.17 5.33 -15.07
C ILE A 140 -11.46 5.36 -14.24
N SER A 141 -11.95 6.56 -13.91
CA SER A 141 -13.21 6.76 -13.18
C SER A 141 -13.99 7.90 -13.82
N PRO A 142 -14.66 7.64 -14.96
CA PRO A 142 -15.34 8.67 -15.74
C PRO A 142 -16.50 9.33 -14.98
N ASP A 143 -17.18 8.57 -14.13
CA ASP A 143 -18.36 9.02 -13.37
C ASP A 143 -18.02 9.46 -11.93
N PHE A 144 -16.76 9.82 -11.66
CA PHE A 144 -16.31 10.17 -10.32
C PHE A 144 -16.88 11.51 -9.85
N VAL A 145 -17.52 11.52 -8.68
CA VAL A 145 -18.08 12.72 -8.05
C VAL A 145 -17.42 12.97 -6.69
N TYR A 146 -16.82 14.15 -6.51
CA TYR A 146 -16.21 14.52 -5.22
C TYR A 146 -17.25 14.55 -4.09
N GLY A 147 -16.97 13.82 -3.01
CA GLY A 147 -17.85 13.71 -1.84
C GLY A 147 -18.77 12.47 -1.84
N GLU A 148 -19.01 11.85 -2.99
CA GLU A 148 -19.85 10.65 -3.10
C GLU A 148 -19.04 9.35 -3.02
N VAL A 149 -18.44 9.07 -1.85
CA VAL A 149 -17.48 7.96 -1.71
C VAL A 149 -18.13 6.60 -1.98
N TYR A 150 -19.34 6.36 -1.48
CA TYR A 150 -20.06 5.10 -1.76
C TYR A 150 -20.33 4.90 -3.25
N ASN A 151 -20.91 5.92 -3.90
CA ASN A 151 -21.28 5.84 -5.31
C ASN A 151 -20.05 5.63 -6.21
N ASN A 152 -18.97 6.38 -5.94
CA ASN A 152 -17.70 6.22 -6.66
C ASN A 152 -17.13 4.80 -6.55
N VAL A 153 -17.26 4.15 -5.39
CA VAL A 153 -16.80 2.77 -5.20
C VAL A 153 -17.64 1.80 -6.02
N VAL A 154 -18.97 1.90 -5.95
CA VAL A 154 -19.89 1.02 -6.69
C VAL A 154 -19.68 1.17 -8.20
N LEU A 155 -19.74 2.39 -8.72
CA LEU A 155 -19.53 2.67 -10.15
C LEU A 155 -18.13 2.29 -10.60
N GLY A 156 -17.11 2.58 -9.79
CA GLY A 156 -15.73 2.21 -10.07
C GLY A 156 -15.55 0.71 -10.30
N PHE A 157 -16.20 -0.15 -9.50
CA PHE A 157 -16.13 -1.59 -9.65
C PHE A 157 -17.07 -2.18 -10.71
N GLN A 158 -18.13 -1.48 -11.09
CA GLN A 158 -19.04 -1.87 -12.18
C GLN A 158 -18.53 -1.44 -13.57
N SER A 159 -17.60 -0.48 -13.63
CA SER A 159 -17.04 0.05 -14.87
C SER A 159 -16.32 -1.01 -15.71
N TYR A 160 -16.25 -0.77 -17.02
CA TYR A 160 -15.51 -1.59 -17.99
C TYR A 160 -15.72 -3.11 -17.82
N PHE A 161 -16.98 -3.54 -17.71
CA PHE A 161 -17.34 -4.96 -17.54
C PHE A 161 -16.67 -5.62 -16.32
N TYR A 162 -16.67 -4.92 -15.17
CA TYR A 162 -16.12 -5.40 -13.89
C TYR A 162 -14.61 -5.71 -13.89
N LEU A 163 -13.86 -5.30 -14.93
CA LEU A 163 -12.41 -5.52 -15.01
C LEU A 163 -11.65 -4.96 -13.79
N PRO A 164 -11.97 -3.76 -13.26
CA PRO A 164 -11.32 -3.27 -12.04
C PRO A 164 -11.54 -4.20 -10.85
N ALA A 165 -12.74 -4.77 -10.67
CA ALA A 165 -13.00 -5.68 -9.55
C ALA A 165 -12.12 -6.94 -9.62
N ILE A 166 -11.99 -7.53 -10.82
CA ILE A 166 -11.13 -8.70 -11.05
C ILE A 166 -9.66 -8.35 -10.76
N PHE A 167 -9.20 -7.19 -11.24
CA PHE A 167 -7.84 -6.73 -10.97
C PHE A 167 -7.58 -6.56 -9.47
N TYR A 168 -8.51 -5.95 -8.73
CA TYR A 168 -8.40 -5.81 -7.27
C TYR A 168 -8.33 -7.17 -6.58
N LEU A 169 -9.18 -8.15 -6.94
CA LEU A 169 -9.15 -9.48 -6.36
C LEU A 169 -7.78 -10.17 -6.52
N ILE A 170 -7.19 -10.09 -7.71
CA ILE A 170 -5.85 -10.63 -7.98
C ILE A 170 -4.81 -9.93 -7.10
N VAL A 171 -4.86 -8.61 -7.00
CA VAL A 171 -3.90 -7.86 -6.18
C VAL A 171 -4.08 -8.13 -4.70
N MET A 172 -5.30 -8.38 -4.20
CA MET A 172 -5.50 -8.75 -2.79
C MET A 172 -4.85 -10.08 -2.44
N VAL A 173 -4.84 -11.06 -3.35
CA VAL A 173 -4.10 -12.32 -3.17
C VAL A 173 -2.60 -12.06 -3.12
N ILE A 174 -2.08 -11.23 -4.04
CA ILE A 174 -0.66 -10.83 -4.08
C ILE A 174 -0.27 -10.09 -2.80
N LEU A 175 -1.12 -9.18 -2.32
CA LEU A 175 -0.94 -8.44 -1.07
C LEU A 175 -0.91 -9.41 0.13
N GLY A 176 -1.79 -10.40 0.17
CA GLY A 176 -1.79 -11.45 1.19
C GLY A 176 -0.45 -12.19 1.25
N PHE A 177 0.08 -12.62 0.10
CA PHE A 177 1.42 -13.23 0.04
C PHE A 177 2.54 -12.25 0.43
N HIS A 178 2.41 -10.97 0.08
CA HIS A 178 3.39 -9.95 0.43
C HIS A 178 3.44 -9.71 1.94
N ILE A 179 2.28 -9.61 2.60
CA ILE A 179 2.18 -9.50 4.06
C ILE A 179 2.69 -10.77 4.74
N TYR A 180 2.29 -11.95 4.26
CA TYR A 180 2.74 -13.24 4.82
C TYR A 180 4.27 -13.39 4.81
N HIS A 181 4.94 -12.88 3.78
CA HIS A 181 6.41 -12.87 3.73
C HIS A 181 7.04 -11.82 4.66
N GLY A 182 6.35 -10.70 4.87
CA GLY A 182 6.83 -9.59 5.70
C GLY A 182 6.63 -9.80 7.20
N ALA A 183 5.71 -10.69 7.60
CA ALA A 183 5.42 -11.09 8.97
C ALA A 183 6.34 -12.22 9.46
#